data_AF-A0A946FTD0-F1
#
_entry.id   AF-A0A946FTD0-F1
#
_cell.length_a   1.000
_cell.length_b   1.000
_cell.length_c   1.000
_cell.angle_alpha   90.00
_cell.angle_beta   90.00
_cell.angle_gamma   90.00
#
_symmetry.space_group_name_H-M   'P 1'
#
loop_
_entity.id
_entity.type
_entity.pdbx_description
1 polymer ?
#
loop_
_entity_poly.entity_id
_entity_poly.type
_entity_poly.pdbx_seq_one_letter_code
_entity_poly.pdbx_strand_id
1 'polypeptide(L)' 'RVLISLLEKKEKQKTMVQILGPIEASIQKISSRFRWQILVKSPSSALVNGLVKSMMDHPKITLKSGIRLVVDVDPYSLM' A
#
# COMPACT_ATOMS: atom_id res chain seq x y z
N ARG A 1 -4.52 -1.94 8.89
CA ARG A 1 -5.91 -2.43 9.03
C ARG A 1 -6.88 -1.81 8.00
N VAL A 2 -6.80 -0.51 7.68
CA VAL A 2 -7.72 0.13 6.71
C VAL A 2 -7.71 -0.54 5.32
N LEU A 3 -6.52 -0.74 4.72
CA LEU A 3 -6.40 -1.33 3.37
C LEU A 3 -7.06 -2.71 3.28
N ILE A 4 -6.78 -3.61 4.23
CA ILE A 4 -7.39 -4.94 4.31
C ILE A 4 -8.91 -4.81 4.47
N SER A 5 -9.39 -3.93 5.36
CA SER A 5 -10.83 -3.73 5.54
C SER A 5 -11.55 -3.19 4.29
N LEU A 6 -10.87 -2.36 3.49
CA LEU A 6 -11.42 -1.84 2.24
C LEU A 6 -11.50 -2.94 1.17
N LEU A 7 -10.53 -3.85 1.16
CA LEU A 7 -10.56 -5.02 0.28
C LEU A 7 -11.65 -6.02 0.70
N GLU A 8 -11.81 -6.27 2.00
CA GLU A 8 -12.87 -7.13 2.55
C GLU A 8 -14.27 -6.63 2.21
N LYS A 9 -14.49 -5.31 2.21
CA LYS A 9 -15.75 -4.71 1.77
C LYS A 9 -16.05 -4.92 0.28
N LYS A 10 -15.05 -5.26 -0.53
CA LYS A 10 -15.17 -5.44 -1.99
C LYS A 10 -14.98 -6.91 -2.34
N GLU A 11 -15.98 -7.74 -2.01
CA GLU A 11 -15.98 -9.20 -2.22
C GLU A 11 -15.51 -9.63 -3.63
N LYS A 12 -15.96 -8.93 -4.68
CA LYS A 12 -15.53 -9.21 -6.08
C LYS A 12 -14.04 -8.93 -6.35
N GLN A 13 -13.41 -8.02 -5.60
CA GLN A 13 -12.02 -7.62 -5.79
C GLN A 13 -11.05 -8.44 -4.93
N LYS A 14 -11.56 -9.10 -3.88
CA LYS A 14 -10.79 -9.89 -2.90
C LYS A 14 -9.97 -11.00 -3.55
N THR A 15 -10.46 -11.63 -4.60
CA THR A 15 -9.76 -12.70 -5.32
C THR A 15 -8.72 -12.17 -6.31
N MET A 16 -8.82 -10.91 -6.74
CA MET A 16 -7.98 -10.33 -7.77
C MET A 16 -6.88 -9.41 -7.24
N VAL A 17 -7.01 -8.89 -6.02
CA VAL A 17 -6.03 -8.00 -5.39
C VAL A 17 -5.32 -8.73 -4.27
N GLN A 18 -3.99 -8.78 -4.33
CA GLN A 18 -3.12 -9.32 -3.30
C GLN A 18 -2.36 -8.21 -2.60
N ILE A 19 -2.26 -8.31 -1.27
CA ILE A 19 -1.49 -7.40 -0.43
C ILE A 19 -0.39 -8.23 0.24
N LEU A 20 0.86 -7.85 0.02
CA LEU A 20 2.04 -8.53 0.56
C LEU A 20 2.80 -7.59 1.51
N GLY A 21 3.39 -8.15 2.56
CA GLY A 21 4.04 -7.40 3.64
C GLY A 21 3.12 -7.17 4.85
N PRO A 22 3.43 -6.20 5.74
CA PRO A 22 4.52 -5.23 5.63
C PRO A 22 5.89 -5.90 5.74
N ILE A 23 6.83 -5.44 4.94
CA ILE A 23 8.24 -5.88 4.97
C ILE A 23 9.14 -4.64 4.95
N GLU A 24 10.36 -4.79 5.44
CA GLU A 24 11.39 -3.76 5.29
C GLU A 24 11.62 -3.45 3.80
N ALA A 25 11.87 -2.18 3.48
CA ALA A 25 12.23 -1.81 2.12
C ALA A 25 13.63 -2.35 1.79
N SER A 26 13.92 -2.57 0.50
CA SER A 26 15.22 -3.10 0.04
C SER A 26 16.41 -2.32 0.59
N ILE A 27 16.25 -0.99 0.76
CA ILE A 27 17.14 -0.16 1.57
C ILE A 27 16.40 0.22 2.84
N GLN A 28 16.75 -0.45 3.95
CA GLN A 28 15.99 -0.37 5.20
C GLN A 28 16.07 0.98 5.90
N LYS A 29 17.17 1.74 5.72
CA LYS A 29 17.39 3.03 6.41
C LYS A 29 18.12 4.03 5.52
N ILE A 30 17.59 5.26 5.44
CA ILE A 30 18.22 6.39 4.75
C ILE A 30 18.11 7.62 5.64
N SER A 31 19.22 8.34 5.87
CA SER A 31 19.26 9.56 6.67
C SER A 31 18.53 9.41 8.03
N SER A 32 18.83 8.32 8.73
CA SER A 32 18.22 7.97 10.02
C SER A 32 16.71 7.68 10.02
N ARG A 33 16.08 7.51 8.84
CA ARG A 33 14.67 7.13 8.71
C ARG A 33 14.56 5.69 8.25
N PHE A 34 13.79 4.89 8.99
CA PHE A 34 13.46 3.52 8.61
C PHE A 34 12.44 3.50 7.48
N ARG A 35 12.59 2.55 6.56
CA ARG A 35 11.75 2.40 5.39
C ARG A 35 11.10 1.01 5.40
N TRP A 36 9.78 1.03 5.30
CA TRP A 36 8.92 -0.14 5.21
C TRP A 36 8.07 -0.03 3.96
N GLN A 37 7.68 -1.16 3.40
CA GLN A 37 6.84 -1.23 2.22
C GLN A 37 5.75 -2.28 2.36
N ILE A 38 4.66 -2.03 1.65
CA ILE A 38 3.56 -2.96 1.43
C ILE A 38 3.39 -3.02 -0.09
N LEU A 39 3.41 -4.21 -0.66
CA LEU A 39 3.18 -4.39 -2.08
C LEU A 39 1.71 -4.74 -2.31
N VAL A 40 1.04 -3.98 -3.17
CA VAL A 40 -0.32 -4.26 -3.62
C VAL A 40 -0.27 -4.58 -5.10
N LYS A 41 -0.73 -5.77 -5.49
CA LYS A 41 -0.70 -6.21 -6.88
C LYS A 41 -2.02 -6.84 -7.32
N SER A 42 -2.32 -6.72 -8.59
CA SER A 42 -3.50 -7.32 -9.23
C SER A 42 -3.25 -7.45 -10.73
N PRO A 43 -3.90 -8.41 -11.42
CA PRO A 43 -3.98 -8.39 -12.88
C PRO A 43 -4.63 -7.12 -13.44
N SER A 44 -5.37 -6.35 -12.62
CA SER A 44 -6.01 -5.09 -13.02
C SER A 44 -5.42 -3.90 -12.27
N SER A 45 -4.72 -3.02 -12.98
CA SER A 45 -4.21 -1.76 -12.44
C SER A 45 -5.30 -0.83 -11.93
N ALA A 46 -6.49 -0.86 -12.55
CA ALA A 46 -7.66 -0.09 -12.13
C ALA A 46 -8.13 -0.47 -10.72
N LEU A 47 -8.09 -1.77 -10.38
CA LEU A 47 -8.46 -2.25 -9.04
C LEU A 47 -7.46 -1.76 -7.99
N VAL A 48 -6.16 -1.85 -8.27
CA VAL A 48 -5.10 -1.36 -7.36
C VAL A 48 -5.25 0.14 -7.15
N ASN A 49 -5.36 0.93 -8.22
CA ASN A 49 -5.52 2.37 -8.14
C ASN A 49 -6.77 2.77 -7.36
N GLY A 50 -7.92 2.13 -7.61
CA GLY A 50 -9.15 2.41 -6.89
C GLY A 50 -9.06 2.11 -5.40
N LEU A 51 -8.43 0.98 -5.03
CA LEU A 51 -8.21 0.59 -3.63
C LEU A 51 -7.26 1.56 -2.91
N VAL A 52 -6.13 1.90 -3.53
CA VAL A 52 -5.13 2.80 -2.93
C VAL A 52 -5.70 4.21 -2.76
N LYS A 53 -6.41 4.75 -3.75
CA LYS A 53 -7.12 6.04 -3.61
C LYS A 53 -8.12 6.00 -2.45
N SER A 54 -8.96 4.97 -2.40
CA SER A 54 -9.94 4.79 -1.30
C SER A 54 -9.27 4.70 0.07
N MET A 55 -8.05 4.16 0.16
CA MET A 55 -7.27 4.14 1.40
C MET A 55 -6.75 5.53 1.74
N MET A 56 -6.17 6.25 0.78
CA MET A 56 -5.60 7.59 1.01
C MET A 56 -6.67 8.60 1.44
N ASP A 57 -7.88 8.48 0.91
CA ASP A 57 -9.02 9.35 1.25
C ASP A 57 -9.72 8.92 2.56
N HIS A 58 -9.33 7.78 3.15
CA HIS A 58 -10.02 7.24 4.30
C HIS A 58 -9.69 8.07 5.56
N PRO A 59 -10.69 8.57 6.32
CA PRO A 59 -10.46 9.52 7.43
C PRO A 59 -9.61 8.96 8.57
N LYS A 60 -9.60 7.63 8.74
CA LYS A 60 -8.72 6.94 9.71
C LYS A 60 -7.24 6.90 9.31
N ILE A 61 -6.90 7.26 8.08
CA ILE A 61 -5.50 7.44 7.66
C ILE A 61 -5.08 8.85 8.05
N THR A 62 -4.63 8.96 9.30
CA THR A 62 -3.96 10.17 9.81
C THR A 62 -2.49 9.81 10.01
N LEU A 63 -1.61 10.48 9.26
CA LEU A 63 -0.17 10.26 9.40
C LEU A 63 0.29 10.83 10.74
N LYS A 64 0.85 9.97 11.60
CA LYS A 64 1.53 10.43 12.82
C LYS A 64 2.75 11.26 12.44
N SER A 65 3.09 12.25 13.28
CA SER A 65 4.29 13.05 13.10
C SER A 65 5.53 12.16 12.93
N GLY A 66 6.39 12.50 11.98
CA GLY A 66 7.60 11.75 11.65
C GLY A 66 7.41 10.58 10.67
N ILE A 67 6.18 10.21 10.32
CA ILE A 67 5.89 9.19 9.30
C ILE A 67 5.56 9.87 7.97
N ARG A 68 6.22 9.41 6.90
CA ARG A 68 5.88 9.77 5.52
C ARG A 68 5.33 8.55 4.81
N LEU A 69 4.13 8.67 4.26
CA LEU A 69 3.54 7.67 3.38
C LEU A 69 3.70 8.13 1.93
N VAL A 70 4.21 7.24 1.08
CA VAL A 70 4.38 7.47 -0.36
C VAL A 70 3.81 6.27 -1.09
N VAL A 71 3.18 6.51 -2.24
CA VAL A 71 2.70 5.48 -3.15
C VAL A 71 3.60 5.52 -4.37
N ASP A 72 4.24 4.39 -4.68
CA ASP A 72 5.04 4.20 -5.88
C ASP A 72 4.29 3.26 -6.82
N VAL A 73 4.07 3.68 -8.06
CA VAL A 73 3.33 2.93 -9.08
C VAL A 73 4.35 2.32 -10.03
N ASP A 74 4.30 1.00 -10.19
CA ASP A 74 5.25 0.23 -11.01
C ASP A 74 6.72 0.53 -10.65
N PRO A 75 7.13 0.30 -9.39
CA PRO A 75 8.47 0.63 -8.93
C PRO A 75 9.53 -0.24 -9.62
N TYR A 76 10.55 0.39 -10.19
CA TYR A 76 11.71 -0.30 -10.76
C TYR A 76 12.46 -1.19 -9.77
N SER A 77 12.39 -0.89 -8.47
CA SER A 77 13.11 -1.62 -7.42
C SER A 77 12.63 -3.07 -7.21
N LEU A 78 11.54 -3.48 -7.86
CA LEU A 78 10.97 -4.84 -7.79
C LEU A 78 11.21 -5.65 -9.07
N MET A 79 11.97 -5.12 -10.04
CA MET A 79 12.44 -5.85 -11.21
C MET A 79 13.70 -6.66 -10.91
#